data_AF-A0A7S2KGS7-F1
#
_entry.id   AF-A0A7S2KGS7-F1
#
_cell.length_a   1.000
_cell.length_b   1.000
_cell.length_c   1.000
_cell.angle_alpha   90.00
_cell.angle_beta   90.00
_cell.angle_gamma   90.00
#
_symmetry.space_group_name_H-M   'P 1'
#
loop_
_entity.id
_entity.type
_entity.pdbx_description
1 polymer ?
#
loop_
_entity_poly.entity_id
_entity_poly.type
_entity_poly.pdbx_seq_one_letter_code
_entity_poly.pdbx_strand_id
1 'polypeptide(L)'
;GDPLPAHGPLPISVVDEYFVDHIIEVEESRSYPGLLTLYHLYMVEVVCEGLPRVDFNSLELGPPQADGLRSLKYVHAWTWLPWADIQRYLAEGGRSPEFKRMASSVPGPRDGGQPRCSG
;
A
#
# COMPACT_ATOMS: atom_id res chain seq x y z
N GLY A 1 14.47 -11.48 31.64
CA GLY A 1 15.06 -10.79 30.48
C GLY A 1 14.21 -11.18 29.31
N ASP A 2 13.40 -10.26 28.81
CA ASP A 2 12.53 -10.54 27.68
C ASP A 2 13.35 -10.69 26.40
N PRO A 3 13.11 -11.72 25.58
CA PRO A 3 13.75 -11.81 24.29
C PRO A 3 13.15 -10.76 23.36
N LEU A 4 14.02 -10.02 22.66
CA LEU A 4 13.66 -9.12 21.58
C LEU A 4 12.75 -9.87 20.57
N PRO A 5 11.69 -9.24 20.05
CA PRO A 5 10.85 -9.89 19.05
C PRO A 5 11.68 -10.12 17.80
N ALA A 6 11.73 -11.39 17.37
CA ALA A 6 12.32 -11.79 16.11
C ALA A 6 11.64 -11.00 14.98
N HIS A 7 12.38 -10.13 14.30
CA HIS A 7 11.94 -9.43 13.10
C HIS A 7 11.89 -10.38 11.90
N GLY A 8 11.14 -11.48 12.04
CA GLY A 8 10.65 -12.24 10.90
C GLY A 8 9.47 -11.50 10.25
N PRO A 9 9.17 -11.76 8.96
CA PRO A 9 7.92 -11.29 8.38
C PRO A 9 6.77 -11.79 9.26
N LEU A 10 5.93 -10.86 9.73
CA LEU A 10 4.70 -11.23 10.41
C LEU A 10 3.91 -12.13 9.45
N PRO A 11 3.48 -13.33 9.85
CA PRO A 11 2.70 -14.20 9.00
C PRO A 11 1.30 -13.60 8.88
N ILE A 12 1.14 -12.61 7.99
CA ILE A 12 -0.16 -12.08 7.61
C ILE A 12 -0.88 -13.19 6.86
N SER A 13 -2.08 -13.54 7.32
CA SER A 13 -2.92 -14.56 6.70
C SER A 13 -4.30 -14.00 6.45
N VAL A 14 -4.80 -14.21 5.23
CA VAL A 14 -6.21 -13.98 4.91
C VAL A 14 -7.00 -15.14 5.53
N VAL A 15 -7.98 -14.80 6.37
CA VAL A 15 -8.83 -15.75 7.09
C VAL A 15 -10.18 -15.88 6.41
N ASP A 16 -10.71 -14.78 5.85
CA ASP A 16 -11.98 -14.78 5.15
C ASP A 16 -12.04 -13.65 4.11
N GLU A 17 -12.94 -13.79 3.15
CA GLU A 17 -13.20 -12.81 2.10
C GLU A 17 -14.69 -12.73 1.75
N TYR A 18 -15.21 -11.51 1.64
CA TYR A 18 -16.59 -11.23 1.32
C TYR A 18 -16.66 -10.33 0.11
N PHE A 19 -17.31 -10.82 -0.94
CA PHE A 19 -17.67 -9.97 -2.06
C PHE A 19 -18.76 -8.98 -1.62
N VAL A 20 -18.49 -7.68 -1.78
CA VAL A 20 -19.38 -6.61 -1.32
C VAL A 20 -20.17 -6.01 -2.47
N ASP A 21 -19.48 -5.64 -3.55
CA ASP A 21 -20.12 -4.90 -4.65
C ASP A 21 -19.37 -5.08 -5.98
N HIS A 22 -20.09 -4.90 -7.08
CA HIS A 22 -19.54 -4.87 -8.43
C HIS A 22 -20.18 -3.73 -9.22
N ILE A 23 -19.34 -2.75 -9.56
CA ILE A 23 -19.73 -1.58 -10.33
C ILE A 23 -19.06 -1.66 -11.71
N ILE A 24 -19.81 -1.24 -12.73
CA ILE A 24 -19.31 -1.15 -14.09
C ILE A 24 -19.24 0.33 -14.48
N GLU A 25 -18.05 0.79 -14.83
CA GLU A 25 -17.81 2.15 -15.31
C GLU A 25 -17.36 2.14 -16.77
N VAL A 26 -17.90 3.04 -17.58
CA VAL A 26 -17.49 3.22 -18.98
C VAL A 26 -16.88 4.60 -19.12
N GLU A 27 -15.61 4.65 -19.49
CA GLU A 27 -14.90 5.92 -19.69
C GLU A 27 -14.05 5.88 -20.97
N GLU A 28 -13.73 7.05 -21.51
CA GLU A 28 -12.79 7.13 -22.64
C GLU A 28 -11.37 6.75 -22.21
N SER A 29 -10.70 5.92 -23.00
CA SER A 29 -9.36 5.44 -22.69
C SER A 29 -8.35 6.58 -22.76
N ARG A 30 -7.65 6.84 -21.65
CA ARG A 30 -6.52 7.79 -21.63
C ARG A 30 -5.36 7.36 -22.53
N SER A 31 -5.16 6.06 -22.68
CA SER A 31 -4.07 5.49 -23.48
C SER A 31 -4.46 5.34 -24.96
N TYR A 32 -5.76 5.28 -25.26
CA TYR A 32 -6.29 5.08 -26.60
C TYR A 32 -7.47 6.03 -26.87
N PRO A 33 -7.20 7.31 -27.18
CA PRO A 33 -8.24 8.31 -27.42
C PRO A 33 -9.26 7.86 -28.46
N GLY A 34 -10.54 8.14 -28.23
CA GLY A 34 -11.66 7.70 -29.07
C GLY A 34 -12.16 6.28 -28.83
N LEU A 35 -11.49 5.48 -27.99
CA LEU A 35 -11.99 4.17 -27.56
C LEU A 35 -12.60 4.25 -26.16
N LEU A 36 -13.80 3.67 -26.00
CA LEU A 36 -14.40 3.46 -24.68
C LEU A 36 -13.76 2.25 -24.01
N THR A 37 -13.43 2.41 -22.74
CA THR A 37 -12.95 1.35 -21.85
C THR A 37 -14.04 1.03 -20.84
N LEU A 38 -14.35 -0.25 -20.69
CA LEU A 38 -15.28 -0.79 -19.70
C LEU A 38 -14.48 -1.30 -18.50
N TYR A 39 -14.61 -0.66 -17.36
CA TYR A 39 -13.98 -1.05 -16.10
C TYR A 39 -14.97 -1.84 -15.24
N HIS A 40 -14.60 -3.08 -14.89
CA HIS A 40 -15.30 -3.87 -13.89
C HIS A 40 -14.59 -3.67 -12.54
N LEU A 41 -15.21 -2.90 -11.66
CA LEU A 41 -14.69 -2.58 -10.33
C LEU A 41 -15.35 -3.51 -9.32
N TYR A 42 -14.55 -4.33 -8.65
CA TYR A 42 -15.01 -5.24 -7.61
C TYR A 42 -14.59 -4.73 -6.24
N MET A 43 -15.52 -4.69 -5.30
CA MET A 43 -15.26 -4.41 -3.91
C MET A 43 -15.31 -5.71 -3.11
N VAL A 44 -14.23 -5.99 -2.39
CA VAL A 44 -14.09 -7.17 -1.53
C VAL A 44 -13.64 -6.70 -0.15
N GLU A 45 -14.33 -7.17 0.87
CA GLU A 45 -13.88 -7.08 2.26
C GLU A 45 -13.07 -8.33 2.60
N VAL A 46 -11.90 -8.12 3.22
CA VAL A 46 -10.99 -9.22 3.56
C VAL A 46 -10.69 -9.17 5.04
N VAL A 47 -10.83 -10.32 5.71
CA VAL A 47 -10.47 -10.49 7.12
C VAL A 47 -9.06 -11.05 7.16
N CYS A 48 -8.14 -10.30 7.77
CA CYS A 48 -6.74 -10.69 7.90
C CYS A 48 -6.33 -10.82 9.37
N GLU A 49 -5.54 -11.84 9.66
CA GLU A 49 -4.80 -11.97 10.91
C GLU A 49 -3.33 -11.61 10.73
N GLY A 50 -2.64 -11.31 11.83
CA GLY A 50 -1.20 -11.02 11.80
C GLY A 50 -0.84 -9.64 11.26
N LEU A 51 -1.80 -8.73 11.09
CA LEU A 51 -1.52 -7.35 10.66
C LEU A 51 -0.64 -6.61 11.69
N PRO A 52 0.31 -5.78 11.23
CA PRO A 52 1.12 -4.95 12.12
C PRO A 52 0.22 -4.07 13.00
N ARG A 53 0.49 -4.01 14.30
CA ARG A 53 -0.28 -3.16 15.24
C ARG A 53 0.16 -1.69 15.28
N VAL A 54 1.21 -1.39 14.52
CA VAL A 54 1.82 -0.06 14.41
C VAL A 54 1.94 0.27 12.94
N ASP A 55 2.17 1.56 12.67
CA ASP A 55 2.45 2.05 11.33
C ASP A 55 3.58 1.24 10.69
N PHE A 56 3.42 0.92 9.42
CA PHE A 56 4.34 0.05 8.70
C PHE A 56 4.46 0.46 7.24
N ASN A 57 5.51 -0.02 6.59
CA ASN A 57 5.70 0.15 5.16
C ASN A 57 5.60 -1.20 4.46
N SER A 58 4.92 -1.26 3.31
CA SER A 58 5.01 -2.38 2.39
C SER A 58 5.91 -2.02 1.20
N LEU A 59 6.61 -3.02 0.67
CA LEU A 59 7.55 -2.85 -0.44
C LEU A 59 6.97 -3.52 -1.69
N GLU A 60 6.85 -2.75 -2.77
CA GLU A 60 6.56 -3.30 -4.09
C GLU A 60 7.88 -3.48 -4.82
N LEU A 61 8.20 -4.73 -5.15
CA LEU A 61 9.41 -5.09 -5.86
C LEU A 61 9.10 -5.32 -7.33
N GLY A 62 9.99 -4.86 -8.20
CA GLY A 62 9.94 -5.11 -9.63
C GLY A 62 10.14 -6.60 -9.97
N PRO A 63 9.99 -6.95 -11.26
CA PRO A 63 10.28 -8.30 -11.73
C PRO A 63 11.73 -8.69 -11.42
N PRO A 64 12.00 -9.98 -11.18
CA PRO A 64 13.35 -10.47 -10.98
C PRO A 64 14.22 -10.18 -12.20
N GLN A 65 15.42 -9.65 -11.95
CA GLN A 65 16.43 -9.43 -12.97
C GLN A 65 17.25 -10.70 -13.21
N ALA A 66 18.11 -10.68 -14.23
CA ALA A 66 18.92 -11.84 -14.63
C ALA A 66 19.89 -12.33 -13.53
N ASP A 67 20.23 -11.48 -12.58
CA ASP A 67 21.04 -11.78 -11.39
C ASP A 67 20.22 -12.34 -10.21
N GLY A 68 18.90 -12.51 -10.38
CA GLY A 68 17.99 -12.96 -9.33
C GLY A 68 17.60 -11.86 -8.33
N LEU A 69 18.14 -10.65 -8.45
CA LEU A 69 17.78 -9.51 -7.60
C LEU A 69 16.51 -8.84 -8.11
N ARG A 70 15.77 -8.22 -7.18
CA ARG A 70 14.59 -7.41 -7.50
C ARG A 70 14.86 -5.95 -7.17
N SER A 71 14.58 -5.06 -8.12
CA SER A 71 14.64 -3.62 -7.85
C SER A 71 13.44 -3.21 -7.00
N LEU A 72 13.66 -2.32 -6.04
CA LEU A 72 12.56 -1.69 -5.31
C LEU A 72 11.82 -0.74 -6.26
N LYS A 73 10.52 -0.94 -6.43
CA LYS A 73 9.66 -0.14 -7.30
C LYS A 73 8.94 0.95 -6.50
N TYR A 74 8.25 0.56 -5.42
CA TYR A 74 7.55 1.49 -4.54
C TYR A 74 7.68 1.10 -3.07
N VAL A 75 7.60 2.11 -2.20
CA VAL A 75 7.40 1.96 -0.76
C VAL A 75 6.04 2.57 -0.46
N HIS A 76 5.12 1.77 0.07
CA HIS A 76 3.80 2.23 0.48
C HIS A 76 3.79 2.37 2.00
N ALA A 77 3.46 3.57 2.50
CA ALA A 77 3.39 3.85 3.93
C ALA A 77 1.96 3.72 4.43
N TRP A 78 1.79 2.96 5.52
CA TRP A 78 0.50 2.68 6.13
C TRP A 78 0.49 3.21 7.56
N THR A 79 -0.54 4.00 7.88
CA THR A 79 -0.77 4.52 9.22
C THR A 79 -2.11 4.04 9.74
N TRP A 80 -2.11 3.56 10.98
CA TRP A 80 -3.35 3.24 11.68
C TRP A 80 -3.99 4.52 12.21
N LEU A 81 -5.28 4.67 11.93
CA LEU A 81 -6.05 5.80 12.41
C LEU A 81 -7.21 5.34 13.28
N PRO A 82 -7.59 6.13 14.30
CA PRO A 82 -8.88 5.97 14.96
C PRO A 82 -10.02 6.03 13.94
N TRP A 83 -11.08 5.26 14.18
CA TRP A 83 -12.23 5.19 13.27
C TRP A 83 -12.83 6.56 12.93
N ALA A 84 -12.95 7.45 13.93
CA ALA A 84 -13.47 8.80 13.72
C ALA A 84 -12.62 9.61 12.72
N ASP A 85 -11.29 9.42 12.74
CA ASP A 85 -10.38 10.09 11.81
C ASP A 85 -10.49 9.51 10.40
N ILE A 86 -10.69 8.20 10.28
CA ILE A 86 -10.94 7.53 9.00
C ILE A 86 -12.23 8.09 8.37
N GLN A 87 -13.32 8.15 9.14
CA GLN A 87 -14.60 8.67 8.64
C GLN A 87 -14.48 10.12 8.16
N ARG A 88 -13.78 10.96 8.94
CA ARG A 88 -13.48 12.34 8.54
C ARG A 88 -12.66 12.39 7.25
N TYR A 89 -11.59 11.59 7.15
CA TYR A 89 -10.73 11.55 5.97
C TYR A 89 -11.48 11.14 4.70
N LEU A 90 -12.34 10.11 4.79
CA LEU A 90 -13.17 9.64 3.67
C LEU A 90 -14.18 10.70 3.24
N ALA A 91 -14.82 11.40 4.19
CA ALA A 91 -15.77 12.46 3.90
C ALA A 91 -15.11 13.68 3.24
N GLU A 92 -13.91 14.06 3.66
CA GLU A 92 -13.16 15.23 3.16
C GLU A 92 -12.39 14.94 1.86
N GLY A 93 -12.39 13.69 1.39
CA GLY A 93 -11.73 13.26 0.15
C GLY A 93 -10.22 13.41 0.17
N GLY A 94 -9.58 13.20 1.33
CA GLY A 94 -8.12 13.24 1.49
C GLY A 94 -7.46 14.60 1.22
N ARG A 95 -8.23 15.69 1.21
CA ARG A 95 -7.73 17.06 0.93
C ARG A 95 -7.21 17.82 2.16
N SER A 96 -7.20 17.22 3.34
CA SER A 96 -6.72 17.88 4.57
C SER A 96 -5.20 18.19 4.48
N PRO A 97 -4.78 19.47 4.65
CA PRO A 97 -3.37 19.87 4.68
C PRO A 97 -2.57 19.23 5.83
N GLU A 98 -3.24 18.90 6.93
CA GLU A 98 -2.62 18.28 8.11
C GLU A 98 -2.15 16.85 7.80
N PHE A 99 -2.89 16.13 6.96
CA PHE A 99 -2.59 14.75 6.62
C PHE A 99 -1.45 14.62 5.59
N LYS A 100 -1.34 15.59 4.67
CA LYS A 100 -0.17 15.68 3.77
C LYS A 100 1.14 15.79 4.54
N ARG A 101 1.14 16.43 5.73
CA ARG A 101 2.33 16.53 6.57
C ARG A 101 2.76 15.17 7.14
N MET A 102 1.83 14.32 7.61
CA MET A 102 2.13 12.97 8.09
C MET A 102 2.62 12.04 6.96
N ALA A 103 2.07 12.14 5.75
CA ALA A 103 2.57 11.37 4.60
C ALA A 103 3.96 11.86 4.12
N SER A 104 4.30 13.13 4.33
CA SER A 104 5.55 13.75 3.88
C SER A 104 6.75 13.57 4.82
N SER A 105 6.57 13.04 6.03
CA SER A 105 7.67 12.87 7.00
C SER A 105 8.57 11.66 6.74
N VAL A 106 8.31 10.88 5.67
CA VAL A 106 9.23 9.83 5.22
C VAL A 106 10.27 10.47 4.30
N PRO A 107 11.57 10.50 4.67
CA PRO A 107 12.59 11.01 3.76
C PRO A 107 12.62 10.13 2.51
N GLY A 108 12.33 10.73 1.35
CA GLY A 108 12.55 10.08 0.06
C GLY A 108 14.02 9.69 -0.11
N PRO A 109 14.33 8.68 -0.94
CA PRO A 109 15.70 8.29 -1.19
C PRO A 109 16.46 9.49 -1.74
N ARG A 110 17.46 9.95 -0.98
CA ARG A 110 18.42 10.94 -1.46
C ARG A 110 19.22 10.30 -2.58
N ASP A 111 19.38 11.05 -3.67
CA ASP A 111 20.09 10.68 -4.87
C ASP A 111 21.36 9.82 -4.65
N GLY A 112 21.48 8.76 -5.46
CA GLY A 112 22.76 8.31 -6.00
C GLY A 112 23.70 7.48 -5.12
N GLY A 113 23.32 7.09 -3.90
CA GLY A 113 24.16 6.23 -3.05
C GLY A 113 23.65 4.80 -2.97
N GLN A 114 24.21 3.87 -3.75
CA GLN A 114 23.91 2.43 -3.68
C GLN A 114 24.23 1.87 -2.28
N PRO A 115 23.25 1.40 -1.48
CA PRO A 115 23.57 0.74 -0.23
C PRO A 115 24.01 -0.71 -0.54
N ARG A 116 25.29 -0.99 -0.31
CA ARG A 116 25.82 -2.35 -0.26
C ARG A 116 25.40 -2.97 1.06
N CYS A 117 24.61 -4.03 1.01
CA CYS A 117 24.48 -4.96 2.13
C CYS A 117 25.54 -6.04 1.97
N SER A 118 26.56 -6.02 2.83
CA SER A 118 27.52 -7.11 2.98
C SER A 118 26.87 -8.28 3.74
N GLY A 119 26.79 -9.43 3.07
CA GLY A 119 26.76 -10.74 3.70
C GLY A 119 28.17 -11.28 3.90
#